data_AF-A0A848ZQM1-F1
#
_entry.id   AF-A0A848ZQM1-F1
#
_cell.length_a   1.000
_cell.length_b   1.000
_cell.length_c   1.000
_cell.angle_alpha   90.00
_cell.angle_beta   90.00
_cell.angle_gamma   90.00
#
_symmetry.space_group_name_H-M   'P 1'
#
loop_
_entity.id
_entity.type
_entity.pdbx_description
1 polymer ?
#
loop_
_entity_poly.entity_id
_entity_poly.type
_entity_poly.pdbx_seq_one_letter_code
_entity_poly.pdbx_strand_id
1 'polypeptide(L)'
;MADIYKKPTPEKWIGRTTGDNLYLHEKVVCLPADKISNKNDIKKSFALLGYACDEGVRRNKGRVGAIEGPDAIRSQLGKLANHLDPTTDLCDIGDITCTDRDMEASQKGLKEKVIKLLQHGSFPILLGGGHDISYGHYSGLRNYFSPKTTIGIINFDAHFDLRSSDHGSNSGTPFYQIAEDSKKENIPFNYLCLGIRKDANSKTLYSTAKNLDVSYLERTLFSKDHFQKVAALLESFLAKV
;
A
#
# COMPACT_ATOMS: atom_id res chain seq x y z
N MET A 1 2.79 12.60 -21.65
CA MET A 1 3.12 11.93 -20.37
C MET A 1 3.80 10.63 -20.73
N ALA A 2 4.93 10.32 -20.10
CA ALA A 2 5.57 9.02 -20.27
C ALA A 2 4.58 7.90 -19.89
N ASP A 3 4.62 6.79 -20.60
CA ASP A 3 3.80 5.63 -20.26
C ASP A 3 4.39 4.96 -19.01
N ILE A 4 3.85 5.33 -17.85
CA ILE A 4 4.26 4.82 -16.53
C ILE A 4 3.57 3.49 -16.18
N TYR A 5 2.79 2.91 -17.10
CA TYR A 5 2.08 1.66 -16.85
C TYR A 5 2.73 0.51 -17.60
N LYS A 6 3.09 -0.54 -16.86
CA LYS A 6 3.59 -1.79 -17.42
C LYS A 6 2.51 -2.87 -17.26
N LYS A 7 2.20 -3.57 -18.35
CA LYS A 7 1.26 -4.69 -18.35
C LYS A 7 1.76 -5.84 -17.44
N PRO A 8 0.85 -6.68 -16.92
CA PRO A 8 1.22 -7.89 -16.19
C PRO A 8 2.23 -8.74 -16.96
N THR A 9 3.14 -9.38 -16.24
CA THR A 9 4.17 -10.28 -16.80
C THR A 9 3.88 -11.70 -16.30
N PRO A 10 3.10 -12.53 -17.04
CA PRO A 10 2.72 -13.87 -16.61
C PRO A 10 3.90 -14.76 -16.20
N GLU A 11 5.06 -14.54 -16.80
CA GLU A 11 6.30 -15.29 -16.54
C GLU A 11 6.82 -15.10 -15.11
N LYS A 12 6.34 -14.07 -14.38
CA LYS A 12 6.67 -13.83 -12.97
C LYS A 12 5.85 -14.68 -12.01
N TRP A 13 4.78 -15.31 -12.49
CA TRP A 13 3.95 -16.21 -11.69
C TRP A 13 4.49 -17.63 -11.80
N ILE A 14 5.41 -17.96 -10.90
CA ILE A 14 6.15 -19.23 -10.88
C ILE A 14 5.63 -20.08 -9.73
N GLY A 15 5.47 -21.38 -9.96
CA GLY A 15 4.95 -22.33 -8.98
C GLY A 15 5.05 -23.76 -9.47
N ARG A 16 4.55 -24.70 -8.67
CA ARG A 16 4.41 -26.10 -9.08
C ARG A 16 3.14 -26.23 -9.92
N THR A 17 3.28 -26.58 -11.19
CA THR A 17 2.12 -26.83 -12.06
C THR A 17 1.48 -28.18 -11.74
N THR A 18 0.16 -28.18 -11.62
CA THR A 18 -0.66 -29.34 -11.27
C THR A 18 -1.80 -29.56 -12.26
N GLY A 19 -2.32 -28.51 -12.90
CA GLY A 19 -3.51 -28.52 -13.74
C GLY A 19 -4.81 -28.31 -12.96
N ASP A 20 -4.78 -28.41 -11.63
CA ASP A 20 -5.95 -28.45 -10.75
C ASP A 20 -6.15 -27.16 -9.94
N ASN A 21 -5.48 -26.06 -10.34
CA ASN A 21 -5.49 -24.78 -9.61
C ASN A 21 -5.05 -24.90 -8.14
N LEU A 22 -4.11 -25.80 -7.82
CA LEU A 22 -3.66 -26.03 -6.44
C LEU A 22 -2.67 -24.98 -5.94
N TYR A 23 -2.11 -24.15 -6.82
CA TYR A 23 -1.16 -23.10 -6.47
C TYR A 23 -1.58 -21.74 -7.06
N LEU A 24 -1.23 -20.65 -6.38
CA LEU A 24 -1.70 -19.31 -6.76
C LEU A 24 -1.30 -18.90 -8.19
N HIS A 25 -0.17 -19.39 -8.72
CA HIS A 25 0.22 -19.13 -10.12
C HIS A 25 -0.76 -19.69 -11.16
N GLU A 26 -1.58 -20.70 -10.82
CA GLU A 26 -2.60 -21.27 -11.71
C GLU A 26 -3.92 -20.51 -11.57
N LYS A 27 -4.16 -19.92 -10.39
CA LYS A 27 -5.37 -19.18 -10.07
C LYS A 27 -5.35 -17.74 -10.55
N VAL A 28 -4.17 -17.10 -10.55
CA VAL A 28 -4.03 -15.68 -10.90
C VAL A 28 -4.37 -15.45 -12.38
N VAL A 29 -5.15 -14.40 -12.64
CA VAL A 29 -5.47 -13.97 -14.00
C VAL A 29 -4.73 -12.67 -14.29
N CYS A 30 -3.79 -12.69 -15.23
CA CYS A 30 -3.15 -11.48 -15.73
C CYS A 30 -4.16 -10.68 -16.57
N LEU A 31 -4.74 -9.64 -15.97
CA LEU A 31 -5.77 -8.79 -16.57
C LEU A 31 -5.23 -7.35 -16.67
N PRO A 32 -4.73 -6.93 -17.84
CA PRO A 32 -4.29 -5.56 -18.05
C PRO A 32 -5.40 -4.56 -17.71
N ALA A 33 -5.02 -3.44 -17.10
CA ALA A 33 -5.93 -2.39 -16.64
C ALA A 33 -6.88 -1.84 -17.75
N ASP A 34 -6.47 -1.88 -19.01
CA ASP A 34 -7.27 -1.48 -20.18
C ASP A 34 -8.37 -2.50 -20.56
N LYS A 35 -8.27 -3.73 -20.05
CA LYS A 35 -9.24 -4.81 -20.28
C LYS A 35 -10.20 -5.02 -19.10
N ILE A 36 -10.12 -4.20 -18.06
CA ILE A 36 -11.08 -4.25 -16.97
C ILE A 36 -12.40 -3.68 -17.53
N SER A 37 -13.34 -4.58 -17.83
CA SER A 37 -14.68 -4.24 -18.31
C SER A 37 -15.65 -4.03 -17.16
N ASN A 38 -16.62 -3.12 -17.33
CA ASN A 38 -17.75 -2.91 -16.41
C ASN A 38 -18.62 -4.19 -16.31
N LYS A 39 -18.22 -5.18 -15.50
CA LYS A 39 -19.10 -6.29 -15.13
C LYS A 39 -19.67 -6.01 -13.74
N ASN A 40 -20.99 -5.95 -13.69
CA ASN A 40 -21.82 -5.80 -12.48
C ASN A 40 -21.97 -7.11 -11.69
N ASP A 41 -21.16 -8.13 -11.94
CA ASP A 41 -21.19 -9.35 -11.15
C ASP A 41 -20.28 -9.17 -9.94
N ILE A 42 -20.89 -8.96 -8.77
CA ILE A 42 -20.21 -8.80 -7.48
C ILE A 42 -19.57 -10.15 -7.08
N LYS A 43 -18.49 -10.54 -7.76
CA LYS A 43 -17.57 -11.56 -7.28
C LYS A 43 -16.55 -10.91 -6.36
N LYS A 44 -16.16 -11.60 -5.29
CA LYS A 44 -15.03 -11.16 -4.46
C LYS A 44 -13.78 -11.15 -5.34
N SER A 45 -13.29 -9.97 -5.71
CA SER A 45 -12.13 -9.82 -6.59
C SER A 45 -11.01 -9.12 -5.83
N PHE A 46 -9.83 -9.74 -5.81
CA PHE A 46 -8.60 -9.12 -5.34
C PHE A 46 -7.74 -8.72 -6.54
N ALA A 47 -7.36 -7.45 -6.59
CA ALA A 47 -6.55 -6.90 -7.66
C ALA A 47 -5.15 -6.57 -7.15
N LEU A 48 -4.15 -7.31 -7.63
CA LEU A 48 -2.74 -7.07 -7.35
C LEU A 48 -2.22 -5.99 -8.31
N LEU A 49 -1.69 -4.90 -7.75
CA LEU A 49 -1.11 -3.80 -8.52
C LEU A 49 0.30 -3.51 -8.00
N GLY A 50 1.31 -3.64 -8.85
CA GLY A 50 2.67 -3.30 -8.46
C GLY A 50 2.95 -1.81 -8.54
N TYR A 51 3.89 -1.36 -7.71
CA TYR A 51 4.47 -0.03 -7.73
C TYR A 51 5.98 -0.19 -7.78
N ALA A 52 6.52 -0.31 -9.00
CA ALA A 52 7.94 -0.46 -9.28
C ALA A 52 8.62 0.93 -9.25
N CYS A 53 8.84 1.43 -8.04
CA CYS A 53 9.49 2.71 -7.77
C CYS A 53 10.25 2.65 -6.45
N ASP A 54 11.49 3.15 -6.44
CA ASP A 54 12.30 3.36 -5.25
C ASP A 54 12.95 4.76 -5.22
N GLU A 55 12.43 5.68 -6.03
CA GLU A 55 12.91 7.06 -6.08
C GLU A 55 12.70 7.75 -4.72
N GLY A 56 11.58 7.49 -4.02
CA GLY A 56 11.38 7.95 -2.65
C GLY A 56 12.38 7.36 -1.65
N VAL A 57 12.86 6.14 -1.88
CA VAL A 57 13.95 5.55 -1.08
C VAL A 57 15.26 6.29 -1.33
N ARG A 58 15.60 6.53 -2.59
CA ARG A 58 16.78 7.31 -2.99
C ARG A 58 16.77 8.72 -2.40
N ARG A 59 15.64 9.43 -2.51
CA ARG A 59 15.45 10.79 -1.95
C ARG A 59 15.59 10.81 -0.42
N ASN A 60 15.16 9.75 0.26
CA ASN A 60 15.30 9.58 1.71
C ASN A 60 16.67 8.98 2.13
N LYS A 61 17.66 8.93 1.21
CA LYS A 61 19.03 8.42 1.46
C LYS A 61 19.06 6.93 1.88
N GLY A 62 18.05 6.16 1.48
CA GLY A 62 18.02 4.72 1.66
C GLY A 62 18.83 3.97 0.59
N ARG A 63 18.80 2.65 0.68
CA ARG A 63 19.39 1.76 -0.34
C ARG A 63 18.31 1.43 -1.38
N VAL A 64 18.54 1.81 -2.63
CA VAL A 64 17.68 1.46 -3.77
C VAL A 64 17.68 -0.05 -4.03
N GLY A 65 16.70 -0.52 -4.79
CA GLY A 65 16.42 -1.93 -5.09
C GLY A 65 14.96 -2.31 -4.89
N ALA A 66 14.18 -1.49 -4.16
CA ALA A 66 12.77 -1.78 -3.90
C ALA A 66 11.92 -1.77 -5.19
N ILE A 67 12.39 -1.13 -6.26
CA ILE A 67 11.78 -1.19 -7.61
C ILE A 67 11.60 -2.62 -8.14
N GLU A 68 12.42 -3.58 -7.70
CA GLU A 68 12.33 -5.00 -8.07
C GLU A 68 11.34 -5.80 -7.19
N GLY A 69 10.87 -5.18 -6.10
CA GLY A 69 9.96 -5.77 -5.12
C GLY A 69 8.70 -6.40 -5.71
N PRO A 70 7.94 -5.71 -6.59
CA PRO A 70 6.70 -6.25 -7.14
C PRO A 70 6.90 -7.61 -7.83
N ASP A 71 7.91 -7.73 -8.70
CA ASP A 71 8.24 -8.97 -9.41
C ASP A 71 8.72 -10.08 -8.48
N ALA A 72 9.55 -9.73 -7.49
CA ALA A 72 10.06 -10.68 -6.50
C ALA A 72 8.91 -11.25 -5.64
N ILE A 73 7.96 -10.39 -5.24
CA ILE A 73 6.79 -10.79 -4.46
C ILE A 73 5.89 -11.73 -5.28
N ARG A 74 5.56 -11.39 -6.54
CA ARG A 74 4.79 -12.27 -7.44
C ARG A 74 5.41 -13.66 -7.57
N SER A 75 6.72 -13.71 -7.74
CA SER A 75 7.47 -14.97 -7.88
C SER A 75 7.41 -15.86 -6.64
N GLN A 76 7.26 -15.28 -5.45
CA GLN A 76 7.09 -16.06 -4.22
C GLN A 76 5.62 -16.38 -3.94
N LEU A 77 4.70 -15.44 -4.20
CA LEU A 77 3.26 -15.66 -4.05
C LEU A 77 2.78 -16.80 -4.95
N GLY A 78 3.23 -16.88 -6.20
CA GLY A 78 2.81 -17.92 -7.14
C GLY A 78 3.05 -19.36 -6.65
N LYS A 79 4.04 -19.56 -5.77
CA LYS A 79 4.41 -20.86 -5.21
C LYS A 79 3.52 -21.30 -4.04
N LEU A 80 2.71 -20.40 -3.48
CA LEU A 80 1.86 -20.71 -2.33
C LEU A 80 0.65 -21.54 -2.77
N ALA A 81 0.19 -22.42 -1.88
CA ALA A 81 -1.01 -23.21 -2.09
C ALA A 81 -2.24 -22.31 -2.25
N ASN A 82 -3.12 -22.67 -3.17
CA ASN A 82 -4.37 -21.99 -3.40
C ASN A 82 -5.49 -22.64 -2.57
N HIS A 83 -6.00 -21.88 -1.60
CA HIS A 83 -7.22 -22.23 -0.84
C HIS A 83 -8.31 -21.16 -0.99
N LEU A 84 -8.19 -20.29 -2.01
CA LEU A 84 -9.22 -19.29 -2.29
C LEU A 84 -10.49 -19.99 -2.75
N ASP A 85 -11.63 -19.45 -2.33
CA ASP A 85 -12.93 -19.93 -2.79
C ASP A 85 -12.99 -19.88 -4.34
N PRO A 86 -13.59 -20.87 -5.02
CA PRO A 86 -13.67 -20.89 -6.48
C PRO A 86 -14.26 -19.62 -7.10
N THR A 87 -15.16 -18.93 -6.37
CA THR A 87 -15.80 -17.67 -6.77
C THR A 87 -14.96 -16.42 -6.48
N THR A 88 -13.82 -16.56 -5.79
CA THR A 88 -12.88 -15.47 -5.55
C THR A 88 -11.95 -15.31 -6.74
N ASP A 89 -11.96 -14.15 -7.36
CA ASP A 89 -11.05 -13.81 -8.45
C ASP A 89 -9.76 -13.17 -7.88
N LEU A 90 -8.61 -13.57 -8.43
CA LEU A 90 -7.30 -12.99 -8.10
C LEU A 90 -6.68 -12.51 -9.40
N CYS A 91 -6.58 -11.19 -9.56
CA CYS A 91 -6.15 -10.58 -10.82
C CYS A 91 -4.83 -9.84 -10.63
N ASP A 92 -3.87 -10.06 -11.53
CA ASP A 92 -2.68 -9.20 -11.63
C ASP A 92 -2.94 -8.11 -12.68
N ILE A 93 -2.82 -6.86 -12.24
CA ILE A 93 -3.13 -5.66 -13.02
C ILE A 93 -1.86 -5.04 -13.61
N GLY A 94 -0.67 -5.59 -13.33
CA GLY A 94 0.61 -5.07 -13.79
C GLY A 94 1.18 -4.07 -12.81
N ASP A 95 2.00 -3.13 -13.31
CA ASP A 95 2.76 -2.21 -12.48
C ASP A 95 2.57 -0.75 -12.89
N ILE A 96 2.67 0.14 -11.92
CA ILE A 96 3.08 1.52 -12.13
C ILE A 96 4.60 1.60 -11.95
N THR A 97 5.29 2.22 -12.90
CA THR A 97 6.74 2.42 -12.91
C THR A 97 7.09 3.88 -12.68
N CYS A 98 8.30 4.13 -12.18
CA CYS A 98 8.85 5.49 -12.05
C CYS A 98 9.82 5.80 -13.18
N THR A 99 9.34 6.51 -14.21
CA THR A 99 10.17 7.04 -15.30
C THR A 99 10.75 8.41 -14.91
N ASP A 100 11.95 8.72 -15.37
CA ASP A 100 12.58 10.05 -15.21
C ASP A 100 12.67 10.56 -13.76
N ARG A 101 12.65 9.66 -12.78
CA ARG A 101 12.64 9.98 -11.33
C ARG A 101 11.43 10.82 -10.90
N ASP A 102 10.34 10.77 -11.66
CA ASP A 102 9.08 11.44 -11.35
C ASP A 102 8.19 10.55 -10.47
N MET A 103 8.55 10.52 -9.18
CA MET A 103 7.82 9.77 -8.15
C MET A 103 6.37 10.27 -8.03
N GLU A 104 6.16 11.58 -8.15
CA GLU A 104 4.87 12.25 -8.05
C GLU A 104 3.93 11.83 -9.20
N ALA A 105 4.41 11.77 -10.45
CA ALA A 105 3.65 11.22 -11.57
C ALA A 105 3.31 9.74 -11.35
N SER A 106 4.24 8.97 -10.77
CA SER A 106 4.01 7.56 -10.42
C SER A 106 2.91 7.42 -9.36
N GLN A 107 2.94 8.23 -8.31
CA GLN A 107 1.90 8.26 -7.27
C GLN A 107 0.54 8.68 -7.84
N LYS A 108 0.52 9.63 -8.79
CA LYS A 108 -0.70 10.03 -9.49
C LYS A 108 -1.26 8.89 -10.36
N GLY A 109 -0.42 8.20 -11.13
CA GLY A 109 -0.82 7.03 -11.90
C GLY A 109 -1.35 5.91 -11.02
N LEU A 110 -0.71 5.67 -9.87
CA LEU A 110 -1.15 4.71 -8.87
C LEU A 110 -2.53 5.06 -8.32
N LYS A 111 -2.75 6.33 -7.92
CA LYS A 111 -4.06 6.84 -7.51
C LYS A 111 -5.13 6.53 -8.56
N GLU A 112 -4.89 6.88 -9.82
CA GLU A 112 -5.84 6.66 -10.91
C GLU A 112 -6.19 5.19 -11.13
N LYS A 113 -5.20 4.28 -10.98
CA LYS A 113 -5.44 2.84 -11.06
C LYS A 113 -6.23 2.32 -9.88
N VAL A 114 -5.89 2.73 -8.65
CA VAL A 114 -6.64 2.35 -7.44
C VAL A 114 -8.11 2.74 -7.56
N ILE A 115 -8.40 3.97 -8.01
CA ILE A 115 -9.78 4.44 -8.24
C ILE A 115 -10.50 3.50 -9.23
N LYS A 116 -9.86 3.18 -10.36
CA LYS A 116 -10.45 2.26 -11.35
C LYS A 116 -10.72 0.88 -10.76
N LEU A 117 -9.82 0.33 -9.97
CA LEU A 117 -10.01 -0.99 -9.34
C LEU A 117 -11.22 -1.01 -8.40
N LEU A 118 -11.35 0.03 -7.58
CA LEU A 118 -12.47 0.19 -6.66
C LEU A 118 -13.81 0.40 -7.41
N GLN A 119 -13.80 1.15 -8.51
CA GLN A 119 -14.99 1.32 -9.38
C GLN A 119 -15.48 0.00 -9.97
N HIS A 120 -14.58 -0.97 -10.18
CA HIS A 120 -14.93 -2.33 -10.63
C HIS A 120 -15.21 -3.29 -9.47
N GLY A 121 -15.36 -2.81 -8.24
CA GLY A 121 -15.65 -3.63 -7.07
C GLY A 121 -14.50 -4.55 -6.64
N SER A 122 -13.28 -4.33 -7.15
CA SER A 122 -12.11 -5.12 -6.77
C SER A 122 -11.42 -4.50 -5.55
N PHE A 123 -10.98 -5.34 -4.62
CA PHE A 123 -10.17 -4.94 -3.48
C PHE A 123 -8.70 -4.80 -3.91
N PRO A 124 -8.12 -3.58 -3.90
CA PRO A 124 -6.74 -3.38 -4.34
C PRO A 124 -5.74 -3.89 -3.28
N ILE A 125 -4.76 -4.65 -3.72
CA ILE A 125 -3.58 -5.06 -2.93
C ILE A 125 -2.35 -4.58 -3.70
N LEU A 126 -1.59 -3.69 -3.07
CA LEU A 126 -0.46 -3.07 -3.72
C LEU A 126 0.85 -3.76 -3.36
N LEU A 127 1.67 -4.04 -4.37
CA LEU A 127 2.98 -4.66 -4.22
C LEU A 127 4.02 -3.58 -4.46
N GLY A 128 4.70 -3.13 -3.41
CA GLY A 128 5.53 -1.94 -3.48
C GLY A 128 7.00 -2.19 -3.82
N GLY A 129 7.59 -1.07 -4.22
CA GLY A 129 8.92 -0.69 -3.80
C GLY A 129 8.88 0.20 -2.55
N GLY A 130 9.30 1.46 -2.66
CA GLY A 130 9.41 2.38 -1.54
C GLY A 130 8.09 2.66 -0.80
N HIS A 131 8.18 3.06 0.46
CA HIS A 131 7.00 3.33 1.31
C HIS A 131 6.23 4.60 0.86
N ASP A 132 6.79 5.39 -0.06
CA ASP A 132 6.11 6.47 -0.78
C ASP A 132 4.88 5.98 -1.57
N ILE A 133 4.75 4.68 -1.82
CA ILE A 133 3.53 4.04 -2.32
C ILE A 133 2.29 4.41 -1.50
N SER A 134 2.44 4.55 -0.17
CA SER A 134 1.33 4.76 0.76
C SER A 134 0.56 6.05 0.48
N TYR A 135 1.25 7.09 0.03
CA TYR A 135 0.59 8.36 -0.35
C TYR A 135 -0.30 8.16 -1.58
N GLY A 136 0.23 7.58 -2.67
CA GLY A 136 -0.56 7.33 -3.88
C GLY A 136 -1.74 6.38 -3.65
N HIS A 137 -1.54 5.36 -2.79
CA HIS A 137 -2.61 4.45 -2.37
C HIS A 137 -3.72 5.19 -1.61
N TYR A 138 -3.36 5.95 -0.57
CA TYR A 138 -4.33 6.72 0.21
C TYR A 138 -5.08 7.73 -0.65
N SER A 139 -4.39 8.45 -1.53
CA SER A 139 -5.04 9.41 -2.44
C SER A 139 -6.06 8.75 -3.37
N GLY A 140 -5.84 7.49 -3.76
CA GLY A 140 -6.81 6.69 -4.52
C GLY A 140 -8.06 6.36 -3.72
N LEU A 141 -7.87 5.82 -2.51
CA LEU A 141 -8.96 5.50 -1.58
C LEU A 141 -9.78 6.75 -1.23
N ARG A 142 -9.10 7.82 -0.85
CA ARG A 142 -9.74 9.07 -0.43
C ARG A 142 -10.57 9.70 -1.55
N ASN A 143 -10.11 9.60 -2.79
CA ASN A 143 -10.83 10.14 -3.95
C ASN A 143 -12.02 9.27 -4.38
N TYR A 144 -11.94 7.95 -4.17
CA TYR A 144 -13.03 7.03 -4.49
C TYR A 144 -14.17 7.10 -3.46
N PHE A 145 -13.84 7.05 -2.17
CA PHE A 145 -14.85 7.04 -1.11
C PHE A 145 -15.42 8.43 -0.85
N SER A 146 -16.71 8.47 -0.46
CA SER A 146 -17.40 9.70 -0.03
C SER A 146 -16.55 10.50 0.95
N PRO A 147 -16.54 11.85 0.89
CA PRO A 147 -15.81 12.68 1.86
C PRO A 147 -16.18 12.40 3.33
N LYS A 148 -17.37 11.84 3.58
CA LYS A 148 -17.83 11.44 4.92
C LYS A 148 -17.27 10.09 5.39
N THR A 149 -16.73 9.28 4.49
CA THR A 149 -16.14 7.99 4.84
C THR A 149 -14.84 8.22 5.60
N THR A 150 -14.79 7.72 6.83
CA THR A 150 -13.55 7.70 7.62
C THR A 150 -12.58 6.66 7.05
N ILE A 151 -11.30 7.02 6.98
CA ILE A 151 -10.24 6.09 6.57
C ILE A 151 -9.27 5.95 7.75
N GLY A 152 -9.12 4.73 8.24
CA GLY A 152 -8.13 4.36 9.25
C GLY A 152 -6.87 3.78 8.61
N ILE A 153 -5.70 4.25 9.02
CA ILE A 153 -4.41 3.76 8.55
C ILE A 153 -3.73 3.00 9.69
N ILE A 154 -3.49 1.70 9.50
CA ILE A 154 -2.66 0.88 10.39
C ILE A 154 -1.35 0.58 9.65
N ASN A 155 -0.25 1.12 10.14
CA ASN A 155 1.09 0.90 9.59
C ASN A 155 1.90 0.01 10.54
N PHE A 156 2.57 -1.00 9.99
CA PHE A 156 3.50 -1.85 10.71
C PHE A 156 4.93 -1.48 10.28
N ASP A 157 5.58 -0.60 11.04
CA ASP A 157 6.88 -0.06 10.65
C ASP A 157 7.74 0.27 11.89
N ALA A 158 9.06 0.22 11.69
CA ALA A 158 10.03 0.76 12.62
C ALA A 158 10.05 2.30 12.62
N HIS A 159 9.61 2.95 11.54
CA HIS A 159 9.64 4.40 11.34
C HIS A 159 8.22 4.97 11.33
N PHE A 160 8.05 6.20 11.83
CA PHE A 160 6.77 6.89 11.73
C PHE A 160 6.39 7.27 10.30
N ASP A 161 7.41 7.55 9.47
CA ASP A 161 7.27 8.11 8.12
C ASP A 161 6.43 9.40 8.06
N LEU A 162 6.66 10.24 9.07
CA LEU A 162 6.07 11.58 9.28
C LEU A 162 7.09 12.72 9.05
N ARG A 163 8.08 12.53 8.17
CA ARG A 163 9.04 13.62 7.84
C ARG A 163 8.29 14.72 7.08
N SER A 164 8.65 15.98 7.34
CA SER A 164 8.12 17.10 6.55
C SER A 164 8.49 16.93 5.08
N SER A 165 7.55 17.28 4.20
CA SER A 165 7.70 17.31 2.75
C SER A 165 8.13 18.68 2.20
N ASP A 166 8.49 19.66 3.06
CA ASP A 166 8.89 21.03 2.64
C ASP A 166 10.08 21.04 1.66
N HIS A 167 10.92 20.01 1.69
CA HIS A 167 12.08 19.85 0.80
C HIS A 167 11.87 18.75 -0.24
N GLY A 168 10.61 18.44 -0.54
CA GLY A 168 10.22 17.39 -1.48
C GLY A 168 9.86 16.07 -0.80
N SER A 169 8.93 15.37 -1.43
CA SER A 169 8.41 14.09 -0.95
C SER A 169 9.39 12.95 -1.18
N ASN A 170 9.37 11.99 -0.27
CA ASN A 170 10.21 10.79 -0.29
C ASN A 170 9.55 9.63 0.48
N SER A 171 10.24 8.51 0.62
CA SER A 171 9.71 7.31 1.30
C SER A 171 9.37 7.53 2.79
N GLY A 172 9.93 8.54 3.44
CA GLY A 172 9.66 8.87 4.85
C GLY A 172 8.68 10.03 5.07
N THR A 173 8.05 10.57 4.02
CA THR A 173 7.03 11.63 4.09
C THR A 173 5.57 11.22 3.87
N PRO A 174 5.21 9.98 3.46
CA PRO A 174 3.87 9.73 2.91
C PRO A 174 2.75 10.04 3.92
N PHE A 175 2.92 9.70 5.20
CA PHE A 175 1.89 9.94 6.21
C PHE A 175 1.84 11.40 6.67
N TYR A 176 2.94 12.15 6.56
CA TYR A 176 2.91 13.60 6.78
C TYR A 176 2.11 14.30 5.67
N GLN A 177 2.32 13.90 4.41
CA GLN A 177 1.54 14.41 3.28
C GLN A 177 0.05 14.13 3.46
N ILE A 178 -0.31 12.91 3.89
CA ILE A 178 -1.70 12.53 4.20
C ILE A 178 -2.28 13.41 5.32
N ALA A 179 -1.52 13.67 6.38
CA ALA A 179 -1.97 14.52 7.49
C ALA A 179 -2.20 15.96 7.04
N GLU A 180 -1.30 16.52 6.23
CA GLU A 180 -1.44 17.87 5.69
C GLU A 180 -2.65 18.01 4.76
N ASP A 181 -2.90 17.03 3.89
CA ASP A 181 -4.07 17.03 3.03
C ASP A 181 -5.37 16.85 3.84
N SER A 182 -5.35 15.98 4.85
CA SER A 182 -6.48 15.81 5.76
C SER A 182 -6.82 17.11 6.49
N LYS A 183 -5.81 17.86 6.91
CA LYS A 183 -5.97 19.18 7.53
C LYS A 183 -6.56 20.20 6.57
N LYS A 184 -6.09 20.26 5.31
CA LYS A 184 -6.63 21.17 4.27
C LYS A 184 -8.09 20.86 3.95
N GLU A 185 -8.45 19.58 3.92
CA GLU A 185 -9.81 19.10 3.65
C GLU A 185 -10.70 19.13 4.91
N ASN A 186 -10.16 19.51 6.08
CA ASN A 186 -10.83 19.52 7.37
C ASN A 186 -11.46 18.16 7.73
N ILE A 187 -10.71 17.07 7.48
CA ILE A 187 -11.08 15.70 7.83
C ILE A 187 -10.12 15.10 8.85
N PRO A 188 -10.56 14.11 9.66
CA PRO A 188 -9.69 13.46 10.64
C PRO A 188 -8.55 12.67 9.98
N PHE A 189 -7.35 12.77 10.57
CA PHE A 189 -6.20 11.93 10.24
C PHE A 189 -6.09 10.79 11.26
N ASN A 190 -6.66 9.62 10.93
CA ASN A 190 -6.64 8.46 11.82
C ASN A 190 -5.46 7.54 11.48
N TYR A 191 -4.36 7.68 12.21
CA TYR A 191 -3.13 6.91 11.98
C TYR A 191 -2.66 6.16 13.23
N LEU A 192 -2.48 4.86 13.08
CA LEU A 192 -1.89 3.94 14.05
C LEU A 192 -0.60 3.35 13.50
N CYS A 193 0.53 3.55 14.17
CA CYS A 193 1.81 2.94 13.80
C CYS A 193 2.31 1.94 14.85
N LEU A 194 2.51 0.69 14.46
CA LEU A 194 2.87 -0.43 15.32
C LEU A 194 4.30 -0.91 15.03
N GLY A 195 5.12 -1.05 16.07
CA GLY A 195 6.49 -1.54 15.96
C GLY A 195 7.57 -0.44 15.92
N ILE A 196 7.21 0.80 16.31
CA ILE A 196 8.11 1.96 16.26
C ILE A 196 9.42 1.69 17.03
N ARG A 197 10.53 2.03 16.40
CA ARG A 197 11.87 1.97 16.99
C ARG A 197 12.33 3.35 17.42
N LYS A 198 12.55 3.54 18.72
CA LYS A 198 13.05 4.80 19.27
C LYS A 198 14.43 5.20 18.74
N ASP A 199 15.27 4.23 18.43
CA ASP A 199 16.57 4.44 17.82
C ASP A 199 16.50 4.79 16.31
N ALA A 200 15.37 4.56 15.66
CA ALA A 200 15.15 4.86 14.24
C ALA A 200 14.41 6.19 14.00
N ASN A 201 13.88 6.82 15.06
CA ASN A 201 13.06 8.03 14.97
C ASN A 201 13.63 9.13 15.86
N SER A 202 13.90 10.31 15.29
CA SER A 202 14.39 11.46 16.05
C SER A 202 13.31 11.98 17.01
N LYS A 203 13.72 12.76 18.03
CA LYS A 203 12.79 13.45 18.93
C LYS A 203 11.76 14.28 18.16
N THR A 204 12.15 14.90 17.05
CA THR A 204 11.24 15.67 16.19
C THR A 204 10.10 14.80 15.66
N LEU A 205 10.36 13.57 15.21
CA LEU A 205 9.32 12.68 14.71
C LEU A 205 8.32 12.26 15.80
N TYR A 206 8.80 12.04 17.04
CA TYR A 206 7.91 11.82 18.18
C TYR A 206 7.05 13.06 18.50
N SER A 207 7.64 14.25 18.44
CA SER A 207 6.89 15.50 18.59
C SER A 207 5.86 15.69 17.48
N THR A 208 6.22 15.40 16.22
CA THR A 208 5.29 15.44 15.09
C THR A 208 4.14 14.45 15.28
N ALA A 209 4.43 13.20 15.67
CA ALA A 209 3.42 12.20 15.96
C ALA A 209 2.45 12.67 17.06
N LYS A 210 2.97 13.27 18.15
CA LYS A 210 2.15 13.86 19.20
C LYS A 210 1.28 15.02 18.69
N ASN A 211 1.84 15.93 17.90
CA ASN A 211 1.12 17.10 17.37
C ASN A 211 0.02 16.72 16.38
N LEU A 212 0.19 15.59 15.68
CA LEU A 212 -0.79 15.03 14.75
C LEU A 212 -1.73 14.01 15.41
N ASP A 213 -1.69 13.87 16.74
CA ASP A 213 -2.48 12.90 17.52
C ASP A 213 -2.37 11.44 17.03
N VAL A 214 -1.17 11.05 16.61
CA VAL A 214 -0.89 9.70 16.11
C VAL A 214 -0.87 8.70 17.25
N SER A 215 -1.65 7.63 17.09
CA SER A 215 -1.56 6.47 17.97
C SER A 215 -0.35 5.63 17.57
N TYR A 216 0.47 5.18 18.52
CA TYR A 216 1.58 4.29 18.19
C TYR A 216 1.95 3.34 19.31
N LEU A 217 2.63 2.26 18.95
CA LEU A 217 3.21 1.32 19.89
C LEU A 217 4.67 1.03 19.52
N GLU A 218 5.58 1.30 20.45
CA GLU A 218 7.00 0.97 20.27
C GLU A 218 7.22 -0.54 20.19
N ARG A 219 8.27 -0.97 19.46
CA ARG A 219 8.66 -2.37 19.27
C ARG A 219 8.76 -3.16 20.58
N THR A 220 9.24 -2.53 21.65
CA THR A 220 9.38 -3.16 22.98
C THR A 220 8.04 -3.63 23.55
N LEU A 221 6.94 -2.95 23.19
CA LEU A 221 5.58 -3.25 23.61
C LEU A 221 4.77 -3.98 22.53
N PHE A 222 5.21 -3.97 21.27
CA PHE A 222 4.59 -4.73 20.18
C PHE A 222 5.12 -6.17 20.16
N SER A 223 4.75 -6.95 21.18
CA SER A 223 5.19 -8.34 21.38
C SER A 223 4.07 -9.21 21.95
N LYS A 224 4.24 -10.54 21.87
CA LYS A 224 3.26 -11.51 22.37
C LYS A 224 2.99 -11.36 23.87
N ASP A 225 4.01 -11.03 24.66
CA ASP A 225 3.88 -10.83 26.12
C ASP A 225 2.96 -9.66 26.47
N HIS A 226 2.81 -8.72 25.54
CA HIS A 226 1.96 -7.54 25.67
C HIS A 226 0.69 -7.64 24.82
N PHE A 227 0.27 -8.86 24.43
CA PHE A 227 -0.84 -9.08 23.51
C PHE A 227 -2.12 -8.32 23.92
N GLN A 228 -2.50 -8.33 25.20
CA GLN A 228 -3.68 -7.60 25.68
C GLN A 228 -3.59 -6.09 25.41
N LYS A 229 -2.41 -5.50 25.56
CA LYS A 229 -2.18 -4.08 25.28
C LYS A 229 -2.24 -3.80 23.77
N VAL A 230 -1.68 -4.69 22.96
CA VAL A 230 -1.74 -4.59 21.48
C VAL A 230 -3.19 -4.68 21.01
N ALA A 231 -3.95 -5.67 21.51
CA ALA A 231 -5.35 -5.89 21.17
C ALA A 231 -6.22 -4.69 21.59
N ALA A 232 -6.09 -4.21 22.83
CA ALA A 232 -6.85 -3.06 23.31
C ALA A 232 -6.58 -1.78 22.50
N LEU A 233 -5.31 -1.54 22.10
CA LEU A 233 -4.97 -0.41 21.24
C LEU A 233 -5.61 -0.54 19.85
N LEU A 234 -5.55 -1.74 19.26
CA LEU A 234 -6.19 -2.03 17.96
C LEU A 234 -7.70 -1.86 18.03
N GLU A 235 -8.37 -2.44 19.03
CA GLU A 235 -9.82 -2.32 19.23
C GLU A 235 -10.23 -0.85 19.43
N SER A 236 -9.50 -0.10 20.25
CA SER A 236 -9.75 1.33 20.46
C SER A 236 -9.54 2.15 19.19
N PHE A 237 -8.59 1.79 18.34
CA PHE A 237 -8.38 2.46 17.05
C PHE A 237 -9.51 2.12 16.08
N LEU A 238 -9.87 0.84 15.95
CA LEU A 238 -10.94 0.37 15.07
C LEU A 238 -12.30 0.97 15.45
N ALA A 239 -12.57 1.20 16.74
CA ALA A 239 -13.81 1.86 17.19
C ALA A 239 -13.93 3.33 16.77
N LYS A 240 -12.84 3.99 16.34
CA LYS A 240 -12.82 5.39 15.90
C LYS A 240 -13.02 5.55 14.38
N VAL A 241 -12.86 4.48 13.61
CA VAL A 241 -12.77 4.51 12.14
C VAL A 241 -13.91 3.81 11.44
#